data_AF-A0A2P4X4V8-F1
#
_entry.id   AF-A0A2P4X4V8-F1
#
_cell.length_a   1.000
_cell.length_b   1.000
_cell.length_c   1.000
_cell.angle_alpha   90.00
_cell.angle_beta   90.00
_cell.angle_gamma   90.00
#
_symmetry.space_group_name_H-M   'P 1'
#
loop_
_entity.id
_entity.type
_entity.pdbx_description
1 polymer ?
#
loop_
_entity_poly.entity_id
_entity_poly.type
_entity_poly.pdbx_seq_one_letter_code
_entity_poly.pdbx_strand_id
1 'polypeptide(L)'
;MNRHTLPARTLAGLFPKLYPGDKNLPKRILFVSAHFESKRSDGFEISSSANPKMFYDYSGFPAESYEVNYPAKGDPAFAQKVQEKLESNSIKAKLVDRGFDHGVFVPMLLIRPQADIPIVSMSINSHLDDKTHFNLGKAIAPLRDEGTLIFCSGQSTHNLRGVRDLNHPIVDWAAAFQDWIDDTFTSKSALTYEQRTKQNLPKRILFVSAHFESDSSGFEISNAASPDMIYDYYGFPDEAYQVNYPAKGDPAFAQRVKEQLEKNNIKAKLVNRGYDHGVFVPMKLIRPQADIPIVTMSINSRLSNSAHFELGKAIAPFRDEDTLILCSGQSTHNLRGIHSRSLSLVEGTRAFQYWLDNTLASDSKLNVEERKMLITNWRDAPGARFAHPSPDHFMTFVVAAGAGMEDKEPGAKPFFGGWAMRHMSFANYVWGMQQ
;
A
#
# COMPACT_ATOMS: atom_id res chain seq x y z
N MET A 1 27.22 -13.52 15.99
CA MET A 1 25.75 -13.36 16.10
C MET A 1 25.36 -13.35 17.58
N ASN A 2 24.84 -12.25 18.13
CA ASN A 2 24.47 -12.16 19.55
C ASN A 2 23.16 -12.93 19.81
N ARG A 3 23.27 -14.13 20.41
CA ARG A 3 22.14 -15.01 20.73
C ARG A 3 21.25 -14.51 21.87
N HIS A 4 21.69 -13.49 22.60
CA HIS A 4 20.95 -12.89 23.72
C HIS A 4 20.03 -11.74 23.28
N THR A 5 19.97 -11.42 21.99
CA THR A 5 19.00 -10.45 21.48
C THR A 5 17.58 -11.02 21.56
N LEU A 6 16.57 -10.15 21.71
CA LEU A 6 15.17 -10.58 21.73
C LEU A 6 14.76 -11.33 20.45
N PRO A 7 15.14 -10.89 19.23
CA PRO A 7 14.85 -11.66 18.01
C PRO A 7 15.49 -13.04 18.00
N ALA A 8 16.76 -13.16 18.41
CA ALA A 8 17.45 -14.45 18.44
C ALA A 8 16.81 -15.43 19.43
N ARG A 9 16.44 -14.97 20.63
CA ARG A 9 15.70 -15.79 21.61
C ARG A 9 14.32 -16.21 21.10
N THR A 10 13.64 -15.33 20.38
CA THR A 10 12.32 -15.62 19.79
C THR A 10 12.41 -16.73 18.76
N LEU A 11 13.38 -16.65 17.84
CA LEU A 11 13.63 -17.70 16.84
C LEU A 11 14.08 -19.01 17.48
N ALA A 12 15.01 -18.96 18.45
CA ALA A 12 15.49 -20.16 19.14
C ALA A 12 14.38 -20.88 19.93
N GLY A 13 13.38 -20.14 20.41
CA GLY A 13 12.22 -20.70 21.08
C GLY A 13 11.17 -21.33 20.15
N LEU A 14 11.27 -21.17 18.83
CA LEU A 14 10.25 -21.62 17.88
C LEU A 14 10.20 -23.15 17.78
N PHE A 15 11.34 -23.79 17.54
CA PHE A 15 11.39 -25.22 17.28
C PHE A 15 10.96 -26.07 18.49
N PRO A 16 11.39 -25.77 19.74
CA PRO A 16 10.91 -26.49 20.92
C PRO A 16 9.41 -26.31 21.18
N LYS A 17 8.78 -25.22 20.73
CA LYS A 17 7.33 -25.03 20.81
C LYS A 17 6.58 -25.91 19.81
N LEU A 18 7.13 -26.06 18.60
CA LEU A 18 6.55 -26.89 17.54
C LEU A 18 6.76 -28.39 17.80
N TYR A 19 7.94 -28.76 18.31
CA TYR A 19 8.36 -30.12 18.58
C TYR A 19 8.90 -30.26 20.02
N PRO A 20 8.02 -30.28 21.03
CA PRO A 20 8.43 -30.34 22.43
C PRO A 20 9.26 -31.59 22.73
N GLY A 21 10.49 -31.38 23.23
CA GLY A 21 11.43 -32.45 23.54
C GLY A 21 11.87 -33.26 22.32
N ASP A 22 11.91 -32.66 21.14
CA ASP A 22 12.30 -33.28 19.86
C ASP A 22 11.45 -34.51 19.50
N LYS A 23 10.21 -34.57 19.99
CA LYS A 23 9.26 -35.62 19.62
C LYS A 23 8.62 -35.29 18.27
N ASN A 24 8.41 -36.34 17.46
CA ASN A 24 7.73 -36.24 16.15
C ASN A 24 8.37 -35.23 15.20
N LEU A 25 9.72 -35.19 15.15
CA LEU A 25 10.44 -34.33 14.22
C LEU A 25 9.96 -34.55 12.77
N PRO A 26 9.92 -33.48 11.96
CA PRO A 26 9.60 -33.63 10.55
C PRO A 26 10.73 -34.43 9.87
N LYS A 27 10.36 -35.21 8.86
CA LYS A 27 11.33 -35.99 8.07
C LYS A 27 12.28 -35.09 7.28
N ARG A 28 11.83 -33.88 6.97
CA ARG A 28 12.53 -32.87 6.15
C ARG A 28 11.85 -31.50 6.26
N ILE A 29 12.56 -30.47 5.81
CA ILE A 29 12.07 -29.10 5.71
C ILE A 29 12.04 -28.70 4.23
N LEU A 30 10.89 -28.18 3.78
CA LEU A 30 10.81 -27.38 2.55
C LEU A 30 10.93 -25.91 2.95
N PHE A 31 12.03 -25.27 2.57
CA PHE A 31 12.37 -23.92 3.02
C PHE A 31 12.21 -22.91 1.87
N VAL A 32 11.19 -22.07 1.94
CA VAL A 32 10.98 -20.96 0.98
C VAL A 32 11.78 -19.75 1.46
N SER A 33 12.83 -19.39 0.74
CA SER A 33 13.71 -18.27 1.15
C SER A 33 13.39 -16.99 0.39
N ALA A 34 13.20 -15.89 1.13
CA ALA A 34 13.08 -14.55 0.54
C ALA A 34 14.37 -14.09 -0.20
N HIS A 35 15.50 -14.76 0.03
CA HIS A 35 16.79 -14.51 -0.60
C HIS A 35 17.08 -15.43 -1.80
N PHE A 36 16.23 -16.44 -1.98
CA PHE A 36 16.22 -17.26 -3.19
C PHE A 36 15.24 -16.64 -4.18
N GLU A 37 15.72 -15.70 -4.99
CA GLU A 37 14.96 -15.16 -6.13
C GLU A 37 15.20 -16.00 -7.39
N SER A 38 14.13 -16.35 -8.09
CA SER A 38 14.19 -17.03 -9.39
C SER A 38 14.66 -16.09 -10.50
N LYS A 39 15.40 -16.62 -11.47
CA LYS A 39 15.81 -15.83 -12.63
C LYS A 39 14.67 -15.78 -13.66
N ARG A 40 14.24 -14.56 -14.03
CA ARG A 40 13.27 -14.29 -15.12
C ARG A 40 11.86 -14.86 -14.83
N SER A 41 11.00 -14.93 -15.84
CA SER A 41 9.57 -15.28 -15.76
C SER A 41 9.26 -16.79 -15.78
N ASP A 42 10.23 -17.66 -15.52
CA ASP A 42 10.13 -19.10 -15.86
C ASP A 42 9.56 -19.99 -14.74
N GLY A 43 8.93 -19.41 -13.71
CA GLY A 43 8.38 -20.15 -12.57
C GLY A 43 9.30 -20.17 -11.35
N PHE A 44 9.27 -21.24 -10.56
CA PHE A 44 10.04 -21.36 -9.31
C PHE A 44 11.28 -22.26 -9.46
N GLU A 45 12.31 -21.99 -8.67
CA GLU A 45 13.54 -22.80 -8.61
C GLU A 45 13.58 -23.57 -7.29
N ILE A 46 13.93 -24.86 -7.36
CA ILE A 46 14.04 -25.76 -6.19
C ILE A 46 15.46 -26.31 -6.14
N SER A 47 16.13 -26.19 -4.99
CA SER A 47 17.47 -26.75 -4.83
C SER A 47 17.42 -28.27 -4.72
N SER A 48 18.10 -28.96 -5.63
CA SER A 48 18.31 -30.41 -5.60
C SER A 48 19.69 -30.79 -5.07
N SER A 49 20.39 -29.88 -4.39
CA SER A 49 21.75 -30.12 -3.89
C SER A 49 21.73 -31.07 -2.69
N ALA A 50 22.41 -32.21 -2.77
CA ALA A 50 22.49 -33.17 -1.64
C ALA A 50 23.33 -32.64 -0.46
N ASN A 51 24.29 -31.76 -0.75
CA ASN A 51 25.18 -31.13 0.22
C ASN A 51 25.25 -29.62 -0.08
N PRO A 52 24.20 -28.84 0.24
CA PRO A 52 24.16 -27.42 -0.07
C PRO A 52 25.32 -26.66 0.58
N LYS A 53 26.09 -25.93 -0.21
CA LYS A 53 27.14 -25.03 0.30
C LYS A 53 26.50 -23.78 0.92
N MET A 54 27.22 -23.07 1.80
CA MET A 54 26.78 -21.74 2.23
C MET A 54 26.92 -20.75 1.07
N PHE A 55 25.88 -19.97 0.82
CA PHE A 55 25.84 -18.91 -0.17
C PHE A 55 25.70 -17.57 0.57
N TYR A 56 26.81 -16.85 0.72
CA TYR A 56 26.83 -15.57 1.44
C TYR A 56 26.38 -14.44 0.51
N ASP A 57 25.08 -14.16 0.50
CA ASP A 57 24.44 -13.13 -0.34
C ASP A 57 24.32 -11.76 0.35
N TYR A 58 25.18 -11.50 1.33
CA TYR A 58 25.33 -10.21 2.02
C TYR A 58 26.79 -9.75 1.99
N SER A 59 27.00 -8.47 2.28
CA SER A 59 28.33 -7.85 2.35
C SER A 59 28.42 -6.83 3.48
N GLY A 60 29.64 -6.41 3.84
CA GLY A 60 29.87 -5.35 4.85
C GLY A 60 29.86 -5.82 6.31
N PHE A 61 29.77 -7.12 6.56
CA PHE A 61 29.85 -7.73 7.89
C PHE A 61 31.28 -8.21 8.23
N PRO A 62 31.59 -8.46 9.53
CA PRO A 62 32.88 -9.01 9.96
C PRO A 62 33.23 -10.35 9.29
N ALA A 63 34.52 -10.66 9.16
CA ALA A 63 35.03 -11.84 8.44
C ALA A 63 34.48 -13.16 9.00
N GLU A 64 34.33 -13.23 10.33
CA GLU A 64 33.82 -14.40 11.06
C GLU A 64 32.39 -14.76 10.64
N SER A 65 31.62 -13.80 10.11
CA SER A 65 30.28 -14.07 9.59
C SER A 65 30.29 -14.92 8.32
N TYR A 66 31.37 -14.91 7.54
CA TYR A 66 31.53 -15.72 6.32
C TYR A 66 32.18 -17.09 6.58
N GLU A 67 32.50 -17.38 7.83
CA GLU A 67 32.99 -18.70 8.28
C GLU A 67 31.87 -19.56 8.86
N VAL A 68 30.68 -18.97 9.03
CA VAL A 68 29.50 -19.63 9.61
C VAL A 68 28.98 -20.71 8.66
N ASN A 69 28.95 -21.97 9.12
CA ASN A 69 28.46 -23.09 8.36
C ASN A 69 27.25 -23.78 9.05
N TYR A 70 26.22 -24.12 8.27
CA TYR A 70 25.07 -24.89 8.73
C TYR A 70 24.97 -26.22 7.96
N PRO A 71 25.47 -27.34 8.53
CA PRO A 71 25.79 -28.55 7.76
C PRO A 71 24.59 -29.49 7.50
N ALA A 72 23.38 -28.96 7.39
CA ALA A 72 22.21 -29.77 7.08
C ALA A 72 22.31 -30.35 5.66
N LYS A 73 21.89 -31.62 5.50
CA LYS A 73 21.82 -32.27 4.19
C LYS A 73 20.67 -31.71 3.36
N GLY A 74 20.79 -31.77 2.03
CA GLY A 74 19.63 -31.63 1.16
C GLY A 74 18.97 -32.98 0.87
N ASP A 75 17.84 -32.96 0.19
CA ASP A 75 17.06 -34.15 -0.18
C ASP A 75 16.67 -34.06 -1.68
N PRO A 76 17.54 -34.50 -2.60
CA PRO A 76 17.31 -34.36 -4.04
C PRO A 76 16.05 -35.11 -4.52
N ALA A 77 15.74 -36.26 -3.92
CA ALA A 77 14.54 -37.03 -4.25
C ALA A 77 13.27 -36.27 -3.84
N PHE A 78 13.29 -35.63 -2.67
CA PHE A 78 12.20 -34.75 -2.27
C PHE A 78 12.12 -33.49 -3.15
N ALA A 79 13.24 -32.88 -3.55
CA ALA A 79 13.23 -31.75 -4.46
C ALA A 79 12.53 -32.07 -5.79
N GLN A 80 12.82 -33.24 -6.37
CA GLN A 80 12.11 -33.74 -7.55
C GLN A 80 10.61 -33.91 -7.28
N LYS A 81 10.23 -34.47 -6.14
CA LYS A 81 8.83 -34.60 -5.76
C LYS A 81 8.12 -33.24 -5.62
N VAL A 82 8.79 -32.22 -5.09
CA VAL A 82 8.23 -30.86 -5.02
C VAL A 82 8.01 -30.32 -6.44
N GLN A 83 8.98 -30.49 -7.35
CA GLN A 83 8.83 -30.08 -8.75
C GLN A 83 7.61 -30.75 -9.40
N GLU A 84 7.50 -32.08 -9.33
CA GLU A 84 6.38 -32.85 -9.90
C GLU A 84 5.02 -32.38 -9.32
N LYS A 85 4.98 -32.07 -8.03
CA LYS A 85 3.78 -31.52 -7.36
C LYS A 85 3.40 -30.16 -7.94
N LEU A 86 4.36 -29.26 -8.14
CA LEU A 86 4.11 -27.94 -8.74
C LEU A 86 3.64 -28.07 -10.19
N GLU A 87 4.31 -28.89 -10.99
CA GLU A 87 3.97 -29.11 -12.40
C GLU A 87 2.58 -29.72 -12.57
N SER A 88 2.19 -30.67 -11.71
CA SER A 88 0.83 -31.24 -11.69
C SER A 88 -0.27 -30.22 -11.36
N ASN A 89 0.10 -29.08 -10.76
CA ASN A 89 -0.79 -27.95 -10.47
C ASN A 89 -0.61 -26.80 -11.49
N SER A 90 -0.01 -27.07 -12.66
CA SER A 90 0.28 -26.06 -13.70
C SER A 90 1.19 -24.91 -13.22
N ILE A 91 2.01 -25.16 -12.20
CA ILE A 91 3.01 -24.21 -11.69
C ILE A 91 4.36 -24.64 -12.25
N LYS A 92 4.96 -23.77 -13.08
CA LYS A 92 6.30 -24.03 -13.64
C LYS A 92 7.33 -24.07 -12.53
N ALA A 93 8.16 -25.09 -12.53
CA ALA A 93 9.28 -25.23 -11.62
C ALA A 93 10.46 -25.92 -12.30
N LYS A 94 11.67 -25.71 -11.78
CA LYS A 94 12.86 -26.44 -12.23
C LYS A 94 13.81 -26.70 -11.05
N LEU A 95 14.58 -27.77 -11.17
CA LEU A 95 15.65 -28.08 -10.23
C LEU A 95 16.91 -27.27 -10.55
N VAL A 96 17.60 -26.84 -9.51
CA VAL A 96 18.90 -26.16 -9.59
C VAL A 96 19.85 -26.68 -8.51
N ASP A 97 21.15 -26.53 -8.71
CA ASP A 97 22.14 -26.74 -7.65
C ASP A 97 22.42 -25.40 -6.95
N ARG A 98 21.70 -25.11 -5.86
CA ARG A 98 21.84 -23.86 -5.09
C ARG A 98 22.10 -24.14 -3.61
N GLY A 99 23.06 -23.39 -3.06
CA GLY A 99 23.40 -23.43 -1.64
C GLY A 99 22.35 -22.80 -0.73
N PHE A 100 22.60 -22.86 0.58
CA PHE A 100 21.79 -22.12 1.56
C PHE A 100 22.24 -20.67 1.60
N ASP A 101 21.34 -19.75 1.24
CA ASP A 101 21.51 -18.31 1.45
C ASP A 101 21.32 -17.94 2.93
N HIS A 102 21.62 -16.69 3.29
CA HIS A 102 21.51 -16.26 4.69
C HIS A 102 20.08 -16.26 5.22
N GLY A 103 19.08 -16.16 4.34
CA GLY A 103 17.67 -16.34 4.66
C GLY A 103 17.35 -17.77 5.12
N VAL A 104 18.22 -18.74 4.84
CA VAL A 104 18.12 -20.14 5.32
C VAL A 104 19.03 -20.39 6.52
N PHE A 105 20.34 -20.21 6.38
CA PHE A 105 21.27 -20.72 7.40
C PHE A 105 21.28 -19.90 8.69
N VAL A 106 21.09 -18.57 8.64
CA VAL A 106 21.04 -17.72 9.84
C VAL A 106 19.88 -18.09 10.76
N PRO A 107 18.62 -18.15 10.29
CA PRO A 107 17.51 -18.56 11.15
C PRO A 107 17.67 -20.02 11.60
N MET A 108 18.13 -20.92 10.74
CA MET A 108 18.26 -22.34 11.09
C MET A 108 19.35 -22.62 12.14
N LEU A 109 20.42 -21.83 12.18
CA LEU A 109 21.42 -21.88 13.26
C LEU A 109 20.83 -21.52 14.64
N LEU A 110 19.76 -20.72 14.66
CA LEU A 110 19.06 -20.35 15.89
C LEU A 110 17.93 -21.34 16.22
N ILE A 111 17.16 -21.73 15.20
CA ILE A 111 15.96 -22.56 15.33
C ILE A 111 16.31 -24.03 15.59
N ARG A 112 17.22 -24.62 14.81
CA ARG A 112 17.64 -26.03 14.91
C ARG A 112 19.15 -26.16 14.68
N PRO A 113 20.00 -25.77 15.65
CA PRO A 113 21.46 -25.78 15.50
C PRO A 113 22.06 -27.17 15.23
N GLN A 114 21.33 -28.25 15.54
CA GLN A 114 21.76 -29.63 15.33
C GLN A 114 21.95 -29.99 13.85
N ALA A 115 21.28 -29.27 12.94
CA ALA A 115 21.36 -29.49 11.49
C ALA A 115 21.09 -30.96 11.07
N ASP A 116 20.23 -31.64 11.82
CA ASP A 116 19.94 -33.07 11.72
C ASP A 116 18.69 -33.40 10.89
N ILE A 117 18.02 -32.37 10.36
CA ILE A 117 16.84 -32.51 9.49
C ILE A 117 17.21 -32.02 8.09
N PRO A 118 17.00 -32.83 7.04
CA PRO A 118 17.28 -32.41 5.66
C PRO A 118 16.47 -31.19 5.24
N ILE A 119 17.07 -30.28 4.46
CA ILE A 119 16.44 -29.06 3.96
C ILE A 119 16.52 -28.99 2.43
N VAL A 120 15.37 -28.81 1.79
CA VAL A 120 15.27 -28.41 0.38
C VAL A 120 14.84 -26.96 0.34
N SER A 121 15.68 -26.08 -0.23
CA SER A 121 15.33 -24.67 -0.40
C SER A 121 14.59 -24.42 -1.72
N MET A 122 13.66 -23.48 -1.71
CA MET A 122 12.86 -23.09 -2.87
C MET A 122 12.80 -21.56 -2.98
N SER A 123 12.72 -21.08 -4.21
CA SER A 123 12.69 -19.67 -4.53
C SER A 123 11.33 -19.01 -4.32
N ILE A 124 11.33 -17.69 -4.26
CA ILE A 124 10.22 -16.82 -4.69
C ILE A 124 10.42 -16.41 -6.17
N ASN A 125 9.46 -15.71 -6.77
CA ASN A 125 9.61 -15.12 -8.11
C ASN A 125 8.92 -13.74 -8.20
N SER A 126 9.66 -12.64 -8.06
CA SER A 126 9.10 -11.28 -8.13
C SER A 126 8.50 -10.86 -9.48
N HIS A 127 8.63 -11.68 -10.53
CA HIS A 127 7.95 -11.47 -11.81
C HIS A 127 6.56 -12.13 -11.89
N LEU A 128 6.16 -12.91 -10.88
CA LEU A 128 4.85 -13.54 -10.80
C LEU A 128 3.93 -12.77 -9.85
N ASP A 129 2.62 -12.85 -10.09
CA ASP A 129 1.64 -12.18 -9.23
C ASP A 129 1.45 -12.89 -7.87
N ASP A 130 0.80 -12.20 -6.93
CA ASP A 130 0.54 -12.71 -5.58
C ASP A 130 -0.36 -13.96 -5.60
N LYS A 131 -1.30 -14.02 -6.56
CA LYS A 131 -2.20 -15.17 -6.73
C LYS A 131 -1.42 -16.43 -7.08
N THR A 132 -0.38 -16.31 -7.91
CA THR A 132 0.51 -17.41 -8.27
C THR A 132 1.29 -17.90 -7.05
N HIS A 133 1.80 -17.01 -6.21
CA HIS A 133 2.46 -17.38 -4.95
C HIS A 133 1.49 -18.02 -3.95
N PHE A 134 0.24 -17.56 -3.88
CA PHE A 134 -0.79 -18.18 -3.04
C PHE A 134 -1.14 -19.60 -3.52
N ASN A 135 -1.24 -19.79 -4.84
CA ASN A 135 -1.48 -21.10 -5.44
C ASN A 135 -0.29 -22.05 -5.26
N LEU A 136 0.95 -21.53 -5.28
CA LEU A 136 2.13 -22.27 -4.88
C LEU A 136 1.96 -22.84 -3.46
N GLY A 137 1.56 -22.01 -2.49
CA GLY A 137 1.27 -22.43 -1.13
C GLY A 137 0.24 -23.57 -1.06
N LYS A 138 -0.83 -23.48 -1.85
CA LYS A 138 -1.84 -24.56 -1.98
C LYS A 138 -1.26 -25.85 -2.53
N ALA A 139 -0.41 -25.77 -3.57
CA ALA A 139 0.17 -26.93 -4.22
C ALA A 139 1.10 -27.71 -3.28
N ILE A 140 1.87 -27.02 -2.44
CA ILE A 140 2.80 -27.64 -1.48
C ILE A 140 2.16 -28.04 -0.15
N ALA A 141 0.98 -27.49 0.20
CA ALA A 141 0.32 -27.74 1.48
C ALA A 141 0.13 -29.23 1.84
N PRO A 142 -0.20 -30.16 0.90
CA PRO A 142 -0.32 -31.59 1.19
C PRO A 142 0.99 -32.27 1.58
N LEU A 143 2.17 -31.67 1.31
CA LEU A 143 3.46 -32.25 1.71
C LEU A 143 3.61 -32.31 3.24
N ARG A 144 2.82 -31.51 3.98
CA ARG A 144 2.75 -31.56 5.46
C ARG A 144 2.30 -32.91 5.97
N ASP A 145 1.34 -33.54 5.29
CA ASP A 145 0.80 -34.86 5.66
C ASP A 145 1.85 -35.98 5.48
N GLU A 146 2.94 -35.69 4.78
CA GLU A 146 4.07 -36.60 4.56
C GLU A 146 5.22 -36.39 5.55
N GLY A 147 5.02 -35.58 6.59
CA GLY A 147 6.02 -35.24 7.58
C GLY A 147 7.00 -34.16 7.11
N THR A 148 6.57 -33.25 6.23
CA THR A 148 7.36 -32.09 5.80
C THR A 148 6.99 -30.87 6.64
N LEU A 149 7.99 -30.23 7.25
CA LEU A 149 7.82 -28.87 7.76
C LEU A 149 8.01 -27.89 6.60
N ILE A 150 6.97 -27.12 6.28
CA ILE A 150 7.08 -26.01 5.34
C ILE A 150 7.48 -24.78 6.14
N PHE A 151 8.62 -24.19 5.82
CA PHE A 151 9.19 -23.04 6.52
C PHE A 151 9.43 -21.92 5.52
N CYS A 152 8.99 -20.70 5.84
CA CYS A 152 9.21 -19.53 4.99
C CYS A 152 10.03 -18.51 5.78
N SER A 153 11.08 -17.96 5.18
CA SER A 153 11.81 -16.81 5.73
C SER A 153 11.40 -15.51 5.06
N GLY A 154 11.61 -14.41 5.78
CA GLY A 154 11.23 -13.06 5.37
C GLY A 154 10.80 -12.24 6.58
N GLN A 155 10.69 -10.94 6.41
CA GLN A 155 10.08 -10.04 7.38
C GLN A 155 8.73 -9.58 6.84
N SER A 156 7.71 -9.47 7.69
CA SER A 156 6.40 -8.91 7.33
C SER A 156 6.58 -7.49 6.77
N THR A 157 7.48 -6.69 7.34
CA THR A 157 7.89 -5.39 6.82
C THR A 157 9.36 -5.43 6.38
N HIS A 158 9.66 -5.05 5.13
CA HIS A 158 11.03 -5.08 4.59
C HIS A 158 11.40 -3.80 3.83
N ASN A 159 11.24 -2.63 4.47
CA ASN A 159 11.62 -1.33 3.92
C ASN A 159 12.93 -0.81 4.51
N LEU A 160 14.04 -1.51 4.24
CA LEU A 160 15.36 -1.15 4.76
C LEU A 160 15.81 0.27 4.35
N ARG A 161 15.31 0.79 3.22
CA ARG A 161 15.58 2.17 2.77
C ARG A 161 14.95 3.23 3.69
N GLY A 162 13.92 2.86 4.45
CA GLY A 162 13.27 3.73 5.44
C GLY A 162 13.97 3.75 6.80
N VAL A 163 14.92 2.84 7.05
CA VAL A 163 15.61 2.73 8.34
C VAL A 163 16.73 3.76 8.41
N ARG A 164 16.52 4.81 9.21
CA ARG A 164 17.53 5.82 9.53
C ARG A 164 18.11 5.66 10.92
N ASP A 165 17.27 5.23 11.85
CA ASP A 165 17.63 4.93 13.24
C ASP A 165 17.00 3.59 13.63
N LEU A 166 17.83 2.66 14.08
CA LEU A 166 17.41 1.32 14.52
C LEU A 166 16.65 1.34 15.84
N ASN A 167 16.68 2.46 16.58
CA ASN A 167 15.99 2.65 17.85
C ASN A 167 14.69 3.47 17.71
N HIS A 168 14.33 3.87 16.50
CA HIS A 168 13.08 4.60 16.27
C HIS A 168 11.88 3.70 16.65
N PRO A 169 10.85 4.23 17.33
CA PRO A 169 9.64 3.47 17.63
C PRO A 169 8.99 2.94 16.34
N ILE A 170 8.25 1.84 16.46
CA ILE A 170 7.47 1.28 15.34
C ILE A 170 6.50 2.37 14.88
N VAL A 171 6.57 2.72 13.59
CA VAL A 171 5.69 3.72 12.97
C VAL A 171 4.29 3.15 12.77
N ASP A 172 3.26 4.00 12.90
CA ASP A 172 1.85 3.58 12.94
C ASP A 172 1.43 2.69 11.77
N TRP A 173 1.86 2.99 10.54
CA TRP A 173 1.52 2.16 9.39
C TRP A 173 2.11 0.74 9.47
N ALA A 174 3.31 0.59 10.06
CA ALA A 174 3.96 -0.71 10.20
C ALA A 174 3.30 -1.53 11.32
N ALA A 175 2.88 -0.87 12.41
CA ALA A 175 2.06 -1.48 13.45
C ALA A 175 0.69 -1.92 12.88
N ALA A 176 -0.02 -1.04 12.19
CA ALA A 176 -1.30 -1.35 11.56
C ALA A 176 -1.20 -2.48 10.53
N PHE A 177 -0.11 -2.54 9.77
CA PHE A 177 0.15 -3.65 8.84
C PHE A 177 0.40 -4.98 9.58
N GLN A 178 1.12 -4.95 10.70
CA GLN A 178 1.32 -6.13 11.54
C GLN A 178 -0.01 -6.59 12.18
N ASP A 179 -0.81 -5.67 12.70
CA ASP A 179 -2.14 -5.96 13.25
C ASP A 179 -3.04 -6.59 12.16
N TRP A 180 -3.02 -6.04 10.94
CA TRP A 180 -3.75 -6.61 9.81
C TRP A 180 -3.28 -8.04 9.46
N ILE A 181 -1.97 -8.31 9.50
CA ILE A 181 -1.41 -9.66 9.32
C ILE A 181 -1.92 -10.60 10.43
N ASP A 182 -1.84 -10.19 11.69
CA ASP A 182 -2.24 -11.00 12.83
C ASP A 182 -3.75 -11.29 12.79
N ASP A 183 -4.57 -10.31 12.46
CA ASP A 183 -6.01 -10.46 12.26
C ASP A 183 -6.35 -11.32 11.04
N THR A 184 -5.46 -11.41 10.05
CA THR A 184 -5.67 -12.23 8.86
C THR A 184 -5.31 -13.70 9.12
N PHE A 185 -4.19 -13.96 9.82
CA PHE A 185 -3.65 -15.32 10.03
C PHE A 185 -4.11 -16.00 11.32
N THR A 186 -4.70 -15.28 12.28
CA THR A 186 -5.20 -15.89 13.52
C THR A 186 -6.62 -16.41 13.39
N SER A 187 -6.99 -17.35 14.26
CA SER A 187 -8.35 -17.91 14.36
C SER A 187 -9.44 -16.90 14.77
N LYS A 188 -9.07 -15.64 15.04
CA LYS A 188 -10.01 -14.52 15.23
C LYS A 188 -10.55 -13.96 13.90
N SER A 189 -9.95 -14.34 12.77
CA SER A 189 -10.39 -14.02 11.41
C SER A 189 -11.65 -14.82 11.03
N ALA A 190 -12.82 -14.40 11.51
CA ALA A 190 -14.08 -15.07 11.23
C ALA A 190 -14.73 -14.67 9.88
N LEU A 191 -14.25 -13.60 9.25
CA LEU A 191 -14.82 -13.06 8.03
C LEU A 191 -14.08 -13.57 6.79
N THR A 192 -14.83 -14.06 5.81
CA THR A 192 -14.30 -14.33 4.47
C THR A 192 -13.85 -13.03 3.79
N TYR A 193 -13.00 -13.13 2.77
CA TYR A 193 -12.61 -12.00 1.92
C TYR A 193 -13.84 -11.26 1.36
N GLU A 194 -14.86 -12.01 0.94
CA GLU A 194 -16.12 -11.44 0.44
C GLU A 194 -16.88 -10.67 1.53
N GLN A 195 -16.93 -11.17 2.76
CA GLN A 195 -17.57 -10.47 3.87
C GLN A 195 -16.81 -9.18 4.23
N ARG A 196 -15.47 -9.22 4.27
CA ARG A 196 -14.64 -8.04 4.53
C ARG A 196 -14.82 -6.95 3.48
N THR A 197 -14.97 -7.35 2.21
CA THR A 197 -15.22 -6.42 1.12
C THR A 197 -16.66 -5.87 1.08
N LYS A 198 -17.57 -6.29 1.96
CA LYS A 198 -18.96 -5.81 1.98
C LYS A 198 -19.37 -5.09 3.26
N GLN A 199 -18.51 -5.08 4.28
CA GLN A 199 -18.79 -4.40 5.55
C GLN A 199 -18.45 -2.91 5.48
N ASN A 200 -19.24 -2.11 6.20
CA ASN A 200 -19.01 -0.67 6.41
C ASN A 200 -18.79 0.15 5.13
N LEU A 201 -19.43 -0.26 4.03
CA LEU A 201 -19.35 0.49 2.78
C LEU A 201 -20.26 1.73 2.85
N PRO A 202 -19.81 2.89 2.33
CA PRO A 202 -20.68 4.05 2.18
C PRO A 202 -21.78 3.74 1.16
N LYS A 203 -22.93 4.41 1.29
CA LYS A 203 -24.03 4.32 0.31
C LYS A 203 -23.63 4.88 -1.05
N ARG A 204 -22.72 5.85 -1.06
CA ARG A 204 -22.22 6.54 -2.25
C ARG A 204 -20.92 7.30 -1.96
N ILE A 205 -20.25 7.73 -3.02
CA ILE A 205 -19.04 8.56 -2.97
C ILE A 205 -19.33 9.90 -3.64
N LEU A 206 -19.00 11.00 -2.96
CA LEU A 206 -18.88 12.32 -3.57
C LEU A 206 -17.40 12.59 -3.84
N PHE A 207 -17.03 12.67 -5.12
CA PHE A 207 -15.64 12.63 -5.54
C PHE A 207 -15.21 13.96 -6.16
N VAL A 208 -14.31 14.69 -5.52
CA VAL A 208 -13.74 15.94 -6.04
C VAL A 208 -12.44 15.60 -6.76
N SER A 209 -12.38 15.80 -8.08
CA SER A 209 -11.20 15.49 -8.88
C SER A 209 -10.44 16.76 -9.28
N ALA A 210 -9.12 16.77 -9.08
CA ALA A 210 -8.25 17.83 -9.60
C ALA A 210 -8.25 17.92 -11.14
N HIS A 211 -8.66 16.83 -11.83
CA HIS A 211 -8.73 16.75 -13.29
C HIS A 211 -10.08 17.15 -13.87
N PHE A 212 -11.06 17.43 -13.00
CA PHE A 212 -12.31 18.05 -13.39
C PHE A 212 -12.22 19.55 -13.12
N GLU A 213 -11.72 20.31 -14.10
CA GLU A 213 -11.72 21.77 -14.06
C GLU A 213 -13.05 22.31 -14.61
N SER A 214 -13.69 23.23 -13.87
CA SER A 214 -14.97 23.83 -14.27
C SER A 214 -14.82 24.81 -15.42
N ASP A 215 -15.67 24.67 -16.44
CA ASP A 215 -15.80 25.69 -17.48
C ASP A 215 -16.77 26.82 -17.11
N SER A 216 -17.57 26.64 -16.06
CA SER A 216 -18.58 27.60 -15.61
C SER A 216 -18.04 28.72 -14.70
N SER A 217 -18.90 29.66 -14.31
CA SER A 217 -18.59 30.68 -13.30
C SER A 217 -18.64 30.16 -11.85
N GLY A 218 -18.98 28.89 -11.66
CA GLY A 218 -19.06 28.21 -10.37
C GLY A 218 -18.47 26.80 -10.44
N PHE A 219 -18.97 25.88 -9.62
CA PHE A 219 -18.54 24.47 -9.67
C PHE A 219 -19.46 23.65 -10.57
N GLU A 220 -18.96 22.55 -11.11
CA GLU A 220 -19.74 21.60 -11.91
C GLU A 220 -19.84 20.25 -11.19
N ILE A 221 -21.00 19.60 -11.32
CA ILE A 221 -21.31 18.31 -10.71
C ILE A 221 -21.76 17.37 -11.82
N SER A 222 -21.17 16.17 -11.90
CA SER A 222 -21.61 15.19 -12.89
C SER A 222 -22.98 14.62 -12.53
N ASN A 223 -23.90 14.67 -13.49
CA ASN A 223 -25.24 14.10 -13.46
C ASN A 223 -25.36 12.85 -14.35
N ALA A 224 -24.23 12.30 -14.79
CA ALA A 224 -24.16 11.12 -15.63
C ALA A 224 -24.61 9.87 -14.85
N ALA A 225 -25.68 9.19 -15.26
CA ALA A 225 -26.11 7.94 -14.61
C ALA A 225 -25.15 6.76 -14.87
N SER A 226 -24.49 6.78 -16.02
CA SER A 226 -23.47 5.81 -16.45
C SER A 226 -22.31 6.59 -17.05
N PRO A 227 -21.36 7.07 -16.22
CA PRO A 227 -20.28 7.92 -16.69
C PRO A 227 -19.29 7.17 -17.58
N ASP A 228 -18.94 7.76 -18.72
CA ASP A 228 -17.87 7.25 -19.60
C ASP A 228 -16.49 7.40 -18.95
N MET A 229 -15.45 6.75 -19.49
CA MET A 229 -14.07 7.02 -19.09
C MET A 229 -13.48 8.18 -19.89
N ILE A 230 -12.80 9.11 -19.21
CA ILE A 230 -12.06 10.22 -19.80
C ILE A 230 -10.57 9.94 -19.64
N TYR A 231 -9.90 9.56 -20.72
CA TYR A 231 -8.45 9.31 -20.72
C TYR A 231 -7.67 10.61 -20.95
N ASP A 232 -7.53 11.43 -19.91
CA ASP A 232 -6.85 12.74 -19.93
C ASP A 232 -5.32 12.64 -19.70
N TYR A 233 -4.71 11.55 -20.17
CA TYR A 233 -3.26 11.32 -20.19
C TYR A 233 -2.79 10.76 -21.54
N TYR A 234 -1.51 10.94 -21.85
CA TYR A 234 -0.93 10.64 -23.16
C TYR A 234 0.41 9.91 -23.05
N GLY A 235 0.77 9.13 -24.08
CA GLY A 235 2.08 8.49 -24.18
C GLY A 235 2.23 7.17 -23.43
N PHE A 236 1.12 6.55 -23.01
CA PHE A 236 1.09 5.22 -22.39
C PHE A 236 0.79 4.13 -23.43
N PRO A 237 1.06 2.84 -23.12
CA PRO A 237 0.64 1.71 -23.96
C PRO A 237 -0.88 1.64 -24.15
N ASP A 238 -1.35 1.00 -25.22
CA ASP A 238 -2.77 0.89 -25.58
C ASP A 238 -3.61 0.27 -24.46
N GLU A 239 -3.05 -0.66 -23.68
CA GLU A 239 -3.71 -1.30 -22.55
C GLU A 239 -4.13 -0.28 -21.48
N ALA A 240 -3.39 0.81 -21.32
CA ALA A 240 -3.74 1.88 -20.38
C ALA A 240 -5.03 2.60 -20.79
N TYR A 241 -5.35 2.64 -22.09
CA TYR A 241 -6.57 3.25 -22.63
C TYR A 241 -7.76 2.28 -22.68
N GLN A 242 -7.56 1.04 -22.22
CA GLN A 242 -8.62 0.03 -22.09
C GLN A 242 -9.09 -0.14 -20.65
N VAL A 243 -8.46 0.57 -19.70
CA VAL A 243 -8.86 0.53 -18.29
C VAL A 243 -10.25 1.11 -18.13
N ASN A 244 -11.15 0.33 -17.53
CA ASN A 244 -12.52 0.75 -17.26
C ASN A 244 -12.88 0.57 -15.77
N TYR A 245 -13.65 1.52 -15.24
CA TYR A 245 -14.19 1.51 -13.88
C TYR A 245 -15.71 1.79 -13.91
N PRO A 246 -16.55 0.73 -14.02
CA PRO A 246 -17.97 0.86 -14.36
C PRO A 246 -18.86 1.19 -13.15
N ALA A 247 -18.40 2.05 -12.25
CA ALA A 247 -19.26 2.53 -11.17
C ALA A 247 -20.39 3.39 -11.74
N LYS A 248 -21.60 3.23 -11.18
CA LYS A 248 -22.74 4.04 -11.60
C LYS A 248 -22.62 5.45 -11.03
N GLY A 249 -23.14 6.44 -11.74
CA GLY A 249 -23.41 7.73 -11.13
C GLY A 249 -24.74 7.72 -10.38
N ASP A 250 -25.04 8.82 -9.68
CA ASP A 250 -26.29 9.02 -8.93
C ASP A 250 -26.86 10.41 -9.26
N PRO A 251 -27.65 10.54 -10.36
CA PRO A 251 -28.23 11.82 -10.77
C PRO A 251 -29.11 12.48 -9.71
N ALA A 252 -29.84 11.68 -8.93
CA ALA A 252 -30.68 12.19 -7.85
C ALA A 252 -29.81 12.80 -6.74
N PHE A 253 -28.71 12.14 -6.37
CA PHE A 253 -27.75 12.71 -5.43
C PHE A 253 -27.02 13.94 -6.00
N ALA A 254 -26.62 13.93 -7.27
CA ALA A 254 -26.00 15.10 -7.92
C ALA A 254 -26.90 16.34 -7.84
N GLN A 255 -28.20 16.18 -8.09
CA GLN A 255 -29.20 17.25 -7.92
C GLN A 255 -29.27 17.74 -6.46
N ARG A 256 -29.25 16.84 -5.46
CA ARG A 256 -29.22 17.23 -4.04
C ARG A 256 -27.95 18.00 -3.67
N VAL A 257 -26.80 17.60 -4.20
CA VAL A 257 -25.53 18.33 -4.00
C VAL A 257 -25.65 19.74 -4.57
N LYS A 258 -26.18 19.88 -5.80
CA LYS A 258 -26.41 21.21 -6.41
C LYS A 258 -27.30 22.09 -5.52
N GLU A 259 -28.43 21.57 -5.06
CA GLU A 259 -29.36 22.31 -4.19
C GLU A 259 -28.70 22.72 -2.87
N GLN A 260 -27.86 21.86 -2.30
CA GLN A 260 -27.10 22.18 -1.09
C GLN A 260 -26.09 23.30 -1.32
N LEU A 261 -25.40 23.31 -2.47
CA LEU A 261 -24.49 24.41 -2.83
C LEU A 261 -25.25 25.73 -3.03
N GLU A 262 -26.38 25.70 -3.74
CA GLU A 262 -27.20 26.89 -3.99
C GLU A 262 -27.77 27.49 -2.70
N LYS A 263 -28.18 26.66 -1.73
CA LYS A 263 -28.58 27.11 -0.37
C LYS A 263 -27.47 27.86 0.37
N ASN A 264 -26.21 27.54 0.08
CA ASN A 264 -25.03 28.19 0.64
C ASN A 264 -24.50 29.34 -0.25
N ASN A 265 -25.28 29.81 -1.23
CA ASN A 265 -24.90 30.83 -2.20
C ASN A 265 -23.68 30.46 -3.06
N ILE A 266 -23.41 29.16 -3.24
CA ILE A 266 -22.35 28.65 -4.09
C ILE A 266 -22.96 28.32 -5.45
N LYS A 267 -22.45 28.98 -6.51
CA LYS A 267 -22.89 28.71 -7.88
C LYS A 267 -22.47 27.30 -8.30
N ALA A 268 -23.44 26.51 -8.76
CA ALA A 268 -23.19 25.16 -9.23
C ALA A 268 -24.03 24.82 -10.47
N LYS A 269 -23.50 23.97 -11.35
CA LYS A 269 -24.17 23.51 -12.55
C LYS A 269 -24.06 21.99 -12.68
N LEU A 270 -25.15 21.34 -13.09
CA LEU A 270 -25.10 19.93 -13.49
C LEU A 270 -24.56 19.80 -14.92
N VAL A 271 -23.66 18.85 -15.13
CA VAL A 271 -23.10 18.49 -16.43
C VAL A 271 -23.12 16.99 -16.63
N ASN A 272 -23.07 16.51 -17.87
CA ASN A 272 -22.91 15.09 -18.16
C ASN A 272 -21.42 14.82 -18.40
N ARG A 273 -20.69 14.33 -17.39
CA ARG A 273 -19.23 14.13 -17.45
C ARG A 273 -18.84 12.73 -16.98
N GLY A 274 -17.90 12.12 -17.70
CA GLY A 274 -17.25 10.86 -17.34
C GLY A 274 -16.29 10.94 -16.15
N TYR A 275 -15.64 9.81 -15.85
CA TYR A 275 -14.58 9.69 -14.87
C TYR A 275 -13.21 9.90 -15.53
N ASP A 276 -12.49 10.93 -15.10
CA ASP A 276 -11.08 11.16 -15.46
C ASP A 276 -10.13 10.22 -14.69
N HIS A 277 -8.84 10.21 -15.05
CA HIS A 277 -7.88 9.30 -14.42
C HIS A 277 -7.67 9.57 -12.93
N GLY A 278 -7.89 10.81 -12.48
CA GLY A 278 -7.91 11.16 -11.06
C GLY A 278 -9.02 10.45 -10.28
N VAL A 279 -10.03 9.92 -10.97
CA VAL A 279 -11.13 9.12 -10.42
C VAL A 279 -10.89 7.62 -10.63
N PHE A 280 -10.80 7.15 -11.88
CA PHE A 280 -10.86 5.70 -12.13
C PHE A 280 -9.59 4.95 -11.73
N VAL A 281 -8.40 5.57 -11.79
CA VAL A 281 -7.14 4.92 -11.38
C VAL A 281 -7.13 4.61 -9.89
N PRO A 282 -7.32 5.59 -8.97
CA PRO A 282 -7.35 5.29 -7.55
C PRO A 282 -8.54 4.38 -7.20
N MET A 283 -9.71 4.58 -7.80
CA MET A 283 -10.89 3.75 -7.48
C MET A 283 -10.73 2.29 -7.93
N LYS A 284 -9.98 2.01 -8.99
CA LYS A 284 -9.64 0.62 -9.37
C LYS A 284 -8.81 -0.09 -8.32
N LEU A 285 -8.03 0.65 -7.53
CA LEU A 285 -7.22 0.12 -6.42
C LEU A 285 -8.01 0.07 -5.11
N ILE A 286 -8.75 1.13 -4.79
CA ILE A 286 -9.51 1.26 -3.54
C ILE A 286 -10.71 0.32 -3.53
N ARG A 287 -11.49 0.28 -4.62
CA ARG A 287 -12.72 -0.51 -4.72
C ARG A 287 -12.88 -1.12 -6.12
N PRO A 288 -12.10 -2.16 -6.47
CA PRO A 288 -12.14 -2.78 -7.80
C PRO A 288 -13.54 -3.26 -8.26
N GLN A 289 -14.43 -3.57 -7.30
CA GLN A 289 -15.79 -4.06 -7.52
C GLN A 289 -16.70 -3.05 -8.23
N ALA A 290 -16.40 -1.75 -8.13
CA ALA A 290 -17.18 -0.67 -8.77
C ALA A 290 -18.69 -0.72 -8.45
N ASP A 291 -19.03 -1.14 -7.23
CA ASP A 291 -20.40 -1.40 -6.76
C ASP A 291 -20.96 -0.28 -5.87
N ILE A 292 -20.20 0.80 -5.65
CA ILE A 292 -20.63 2.00 -4.92
C ILE A 292 -20.84 3.13 -5.93
N PRO A 293 -22.01 3.79 -5.98
CA PRO A 293 -22.23 4.91 -6.87
C PRO A 293 -21.30 6.10 -6.59
N ILE A 294 -20.81 6.76 -7.65
CA ILE A 294 -19.90 7.91 -7.56
C ILE A 294 -20.47 9.10 -8.33
N VAL A 295 -20.64 10.23 -7.63
CA VAL A 295 -20.89 11.55 -8.22
C VAL A 295 -19.60 12.36 -8.18
N THR A 296 -19.13 12.84 -9.32
CA THR A 296 -17.91 13.66 -9.41
C THR A 296 -18.21 15.15 -9.39
N MET A 297 -17.29 15.93 -8.82
CA MET A 297 -17.34 17.38 -8.74
C MET A 297 -16.04 18.01 -9.20
N SER A 298 -16.17 19.20 -9.77
CA SER A 298 -15.05 19.97 -10.30
C SER A 298 -14.33 20.80 -9.24
N ILE A 299 -13.09 21.19 -9.54
CA ILE A 299 -12.46 22.40 -9.00
C ILE A 299 -12.74 23.59 -9.95
N ASN A 300 -12.37 24.80 -9.56
CA ASN A 300 -12.43 25.97 -10.45
C ASN A 300 -11.28 26.94 -10.18
N SER A 301 -10.24 26.88 -11.00
CA SER A 301 -9.04 27.73 -10.97
C SER A 301 -9.29 29.23 -11.00
N ARG A 302 -10.49 29.67 -11.44
CA ARG A 302 -10.90 31.10 -11.47
C ARG A 302 -11.46 31.58 -10.13
N LEU A 303 -11.73 30.67 -9.19
CA LEU A 303 -12.22 30.99 -7.86
C LEU A 303 -11.07 30.99 -6.83
N SER A 304 -11.31 31.65 -5.70
CA SER A 304 -10.31 31.72 -4.62
C SER A 304 -10.17 30.40 -3.87
N ASN A 305 -9.04 30.20 -3.18
CA ASN A 305 -8.85 29.06 -2.28
C ASN A 305 -9.94 29.05 -1.19
N SER A 306 -10.34 30.22 -0.68
CA SER A 306 -11.44 30.34 0.28
C SER A 306 -12.77 29.84 -0.29
N ALA A 307 -13.06 30.09 -1.58
CA ALA A 307 -14.26 29.55 -2.22
C ALA A 307 -14.25 28.01 -2.28
N HIS A 308 -13.08 27.40 -2.48
CA HIS A 308 -12.92 25.93 -2.42
C HIS A 308 -13.07 25.40 -0.99
N PHE A 309 -12.62 26.15 0.03
CA PHE A 309 -12.85 25.77 1.42
C PHE A 309 -14.34 25.84 1.78
N GLU A 310 -15.05 26.90 1.37
CA GLU A 310 -16.49 27.00 1.58
C GLU A 310 -17.28 25.95 0.78
N LEU A 311 -16.79 25.54 -0.40
CA LEU A 311 -17.31 24.36 -1.11
C LEU A 311 -17.24 23.12 -0.23
N GLY A 312 -16.08 22.85 0.37
CA GLY A 312 -15.88 21.75 1.31
C GLY A 312 -16.87 21.80 2.48
N LYS A 313 -17.01 22.96 3.12
CA LYS A 313 -17.97 23.16 4.22
C LYS A 313 -19.41 22.89 3.79
N ALA A 314 -19.80 23.33 2.60
CA ALA A 314 -21.16 23.16 2.10
C ALA A 314 -21.52 21.69 1.85
N ILE A 315 -20.55 20.85 1.45
CA ILE A 315 -20.75 19.41 1.21
C ILE A 315 -20.53 18.55 2.46
N ALA A 316 -19.93 19.08 3.53
CA ALA A 316 -19.65 18.36 4.77
C ALA A 316 -20.86 17.60 5.35
N PRO A 317 -22.10 18.15 5.37
CA PRO A 317 -23.26 17.46 5.94
C PRO A 317 -23.60 16.12 5.29
N PHE A 318 -23.16 15.86 4.05
CA PHE A 318 -23.40 14.57 3.40
C PHE A 318 -22.63 13.42 4.08
N ARG A 319 -21.58 13.70 4.87
CA ARG A 319 -20.88 12.68 5.67
C ARG A 319 -21.82 11.97 6.65
N ASP A 320 -22.81 12.69 7.18
CA ASP A 320 -23.82 12.16 8.10
C ASP A 320 -24.91 11.34 7.38
N GLU A 321 -24.85 11.24 6.05
CA GLU A 321 -25.78 10.49 5.20
C GLU A 321 -25.11 9.29 4.50
N ASP A 322 -24.17 8.64 5.19
CA ASP A 322 -23.35 7.52 4.68
C ASP A 322 -22.66 7.83 3.34
N THR A 323 -22.22 9.07 3.15
CA THR A 323 -21.46 9.47 1.95
C THR A 323 -19.99 9.63 2.29
N LEU A 324 -19.14 8.89 1.58
CA LEU A 324 -17.70 9.14 1.60
C LEU A 324 -17.39 10.32 0.69
N ILE A 325 -16.79 11.37 1.24
CA ILE A 325 -16.25 12.48 0.44
C ILE A 325 -14.77 12.16 0.15
N LEU A 326 -14.43 12.02 -1.12
CA LEU A 326 -13.07 11.71 -1.57
C LEU A 326 -12.55 12.83 -2.45
N CYS A 327 -11.47 13.48 -2.02
CA CYS A 327 -10.84 14.58 -2.73
C CYS A 327 -9.51 14.10 -3.32
N SER A 328 -9.47 13.85 -4.62
CA SER A 328 -8.30 13.27 -5.31
C SER A 328 -7.47 14.36 -5.97
N GLY A 329 -6.22 14.50 -5.52
CA GLY A 329 -5.21 15.38 -6.08
C GLY A 329 -3.82 14.86 -5.71
N GLN A 330 -2.89 15.76 -5.43
CA GLN A 330 -1.54 15.36 -5.02
C GLN A 330 -0.90 16.40 -4.10
N SER A 331 -0.28 15.96 -3.01
CA SER A 331 0.31 16.87 -2.02
C SER A 331 1.46 17.69 -2.60
N THR A 332 2.26 17.12 -3.50
CA THR A 332 3.23 17.86 -4.32
C THR A 332 3.13 17.41 -5.77
N HIS A 333 2.92 18.32 -6.71
CA HIS A 333 2.69 18.04 -8.12
C HIS A 333 3.52 18.97 -9.03
N ASN A 334 4.77 18.56 -9.31
CA ASN A 334 5.66 19.30 -10.19
C ASN A 334 6.21 18.41 -11.31
N LEU A 335 5.41 18.21 -12.36
CA LEU A 335 5.80 17.35 -13.49
C LEU A 335 7.08 17.83 -14.21
N ARG A 336 7.39 19.14 -14.16
CA ARG A 336 8.65 19.70 -14.70
C ARG A 336 9.88 19.15 -13.96
N GLY A 337 9.69 18.66 -12.73
CA GLY A 337 10.73 18.12 -11.85
C GLY A 337 10.97 16.61 -11.96
N ILE A 338 10.19 15.85 -12.74
CA ILE A 338 10.24 14.37 -12.76
C ILE A 338 11.65 13.81 -13.01
N HIS A 339 12.37 14.38 -13.97
CA HIS A 339 13.74 13.96 -14.31
C HIS A 339 14.82 14.81 -13.61
N SER A 340 14.41 15.79 -12.80
CA SER A 340 15.34 16.67 -12.10
C SER A 340 16.07 15.91 -11.00
N ARG A 341 17.38 16.17 -10.90
CA ARG A 341 18.21 15.69 -9.79
C ARG A 341 18.46 16.76 -8.73
N SER A 342 17.82 17.92 -8.85
CA SER A 342 18.04 19.07 -7.98
C SER A 342 17.75 18.75 -6.52
N LEU A 343 18.71 19.05 -5.64
CA LEU A 343 18.52 18.95 -4.20
C LEU A 343 17.52 19.98 -3.70
N SER A 344 17.51 21.20 -4.24
CA SER A 344 16.58 22.25 -3.82
C SER A 344 15.12 21.92 -4.12
N LEU A 345 14.85 21.19 -5.22
CA LEU A 345 13.51 20.69 -5.52
C LEU A 345 13.06 19.69 -4.45
N VAL A 346 13.95 18.75 -4.09
CA VAL A 346 13.66 17.72 -3.09
C VAL A 346 13.49 18.35 -1.70
N GLU A 347 14.33 19.30 -1.32
CA GLU A 347 14.24 20.01 -0.04
C GLU A 347 12.99 20.89 0.03
N GLY A 348 12.69 21.63 -1.04
CA GLY A 348 11.50 22.48 -1.12
C GLY A 348 10.20 21.68 -1.04
N THR A 349 10.11 20.57 -1.78
CA THR A 349 8.92 19.69 -1.70
C THR A 349 8.77 19.02 -0.34
N ARG A 350 9.87 18.62 0.31
CA ARG A 350 9.85 18.12 1.69
C ARG A 350 9.41 19.19 2.69
N ALA A 351 9.88 20.43 2.54
CA ALA A 351 9.46 21.53 3.40
C ALA A 351 7.95 21.79 3.27
N PHE A 352 7.41 21.72 2.06
CA PHE A 352 5.97 21.85 1.83
C PHE A 352 5.18 20.71 2.46
N GLN A 353 5.62 19.45 2.25
CA GLN A 353 4.98 18.29 2.84
C GLN A 353 5.01 18.36 4.38
N TYR A 354 6.14 18.74 4.97
CA TYR A 354 6.27 18.91 6.41
C TYR A 354 5.33 19.99 6.93
N TRP A 355 5.21 21.13 6.24
CA TRP A 355 4.24 22.17 6.57
C TRP A 355 2.80 21.63 6.53
N LEU A 356 2.44 20.86 5.49
CA LEU A 356 1.12 20.27 5.34
C LEU A 356 0.80 19.31 6.48
N ASP A 357 1.74 18.40 6.80
CA ASP A 357 1.61 17.45 7.90
C ASP A 357 1.34 18.18 9.22
N ASN A 358 2.12 19.21 9.57
CA ASN A 358 1.93 19.97 10.80
C ASN A 358 0.65 20.82 10.81
N THR A 359 0.20 21.29 9.65
CA THR A 359 -1.03 22.07 9.51
C THR A 359 -2.26 21.16 9.71
N LEU A 360 -2.19 19.91 9.25
CA LEU A 360 -3.32 18.97 9.31
C LEU A 360 -3.28 18.02 10.50
N ALA A 361 -2.15 17.81 11.17
CA ALA A 361 -2.03 16.81 12.22
C ALA A 361 -3.05 16.98 13.37
N SER A 362 -3.58 15.86 13.87
CA SER A 362 -4.53 15.82 14.99
C SER A 362 -3.93 16.34 16.31
N ASP A 363 -2.62 16.27 16.50
CA ASP A 363 -1.91 16.75 17.70
C ASP A 363 -1.40 18.20 17.59
N SER A 364 -1.64 18.87 16.44
CA SER A 364 -1.27 20.26 16.25
C SER A 364 -2.12 21.20 17.11
N LYS A 365 -1.48 22.24 17.66
CA LYS A 365 -2.10 23.25 18.55
C LYS A 365 -2.99 24.25 17.81
N LEU A 366 -3.05 24.16 16.48
CA LEU A 366 -3.81 25.07 15.64
C LEU A 366 -5.32 24.79 15.76
N ASN A 367 -6.11 25.85 15.97
CA ASN A 367 -7.57 25.78 15.90
C ASN A 367 -8.08 25.79 14.44
N VAL A 368 -9.39 25.61 14.24
CA VAL A 368 -10.01 25.58 12.90
C VAL A 368 -9.68 26.83 12.07
N GLU A 369 -9.77 28.02 12.66
CA GLU A 369 -9.57 29.28 11.92
C GLU A 369 -8.09 29.48 11.54
N GLU A 370 -7.16 29.10 12.41
CA GLU A 370 -5.72 29.12 12.10
C GLU A 370 -5.38 28.14 10.96
N ARG A 371 -5.94 26.91 11.02
CA ARG A 371 -5.75 25.91 9.95
C ARG A 371 -6.40 26.35 8.64
N LYS A 372 -7.61 26.90 8.69
CA LYS A 372 -8.29 27.48 7.53
C LYS A 372 -7.43 28.58 6.91
N MET A 373 -6.87 29.48 7.71
CA MET A 373 -6.01 30.55 7.23
C MET A 373 -4.76 29.98 6.52
N LEU A 374 -4.09 28.98 7.10
CA LEU A 374 -2.92 28.36 6.50
C LEU A 374 -3.25 27.61 5.21
N ILE A 375 -4.29 26.78 5.22
CA ILE A 375 -4.68 25.98 4.05
C ILE A 375 -5.20 26.85 2.91
N THR A 376 -5.94 27.93 3.20
CA THR A 376 -6.39 28.86 2.17
C THR A 376 -5.27 29.77 1.64
N ASN A 377 -4.21 30.00 2.42
CA ASN A 377 -3.01 30.74 2.01
C ASN A 377 -1.79 29.84 1.72
N TRP A 378 -2.03 28.58 1.33
CA TRP A 378 -0.96 27.58 1.14
C TRP A 378 0.17 27.99 0.18
N ARG A 379 -0.05 28.97 -0.70
CA ARG A 379 0.99 29.50 -1.60
C ARG A 379 2.14 30.20 -0.84
N ASP A 380 1.89 30.62 0.39
CA ASP A 380 2.88 31.22 1.29
C ASP A 380 3.64 30.15 2.10
N ALA A 381 3.24 28.88 1.99
CA ALA A 381 3.90 27.79 2.68
C ALA A 381 5.36 27.60 2.19
N PRO A 382 6.25 27.11 3.08
CA PRO A 382 7.61 26.75 2.70
C PRO A 382 7.62 25.81 1.49
N GLY A 383 8.34 26.20 0.43
CA GLY A 383 8.51 25.37 -0.75
C GLY A 383 7.26 25.20 -1.64
N ALA A 384 6.18 25.97 -1.44
CA ALA A 384 4.95 25.88 -2.23
C ALA A 384 5.19 25.93 -3.74
N ARG A 385 6.07 26.82 -4.22
CA ARG A 385 6.42 26.90 -5.66
C ARG A 385 7.22 25.72 -6.18
N PHE A 386 7.94 24.99 -5.31
CA PHE A 386 8.59 23.74 -5.68
C PHE A 386 7.58 22.60 -5.75
N ALA A 387 6.64 22.56 -4.81
CA ALA A 387 5.57 21.57 -4.74
C ALA A 387 4.57 21.72 -5.89
N HIS A 388 4.13 22.94 -6.17
CA HIS A 388 3.00 23.24 -7.05
C HIS A 388 3.31 24.46 -7.92
N PRO A 389 3.81 24.26 -9.15
CA PRO A 389 3.96 25.34 -10.13
C PRO A 389 2.60 25.94 -10.54
N SER A 390 1.54 25.13 -10.47
CA SER A 390 0.13 25.48 -10.64
C SER A 390 -0.69 24.95 -9.46
N PRO A 391 -1.83 25.57 -9.12
CA PRO A 391 -2.58 25.26 -7.91
C PRO A 391 -3.52 24.06 -8.00
N ASP A 392 -3.76 23.53 -9.20
CA ASP A 392 -4.83 22.58 -9.55
C ASP A 392 -4.90 21.37 -8.61
N HIS A 393 -3.82 20.60 -8.49
CA HIS A 393 -3.81 19.37 -7.67
C HIS A 393 -3.88 19.59 -6.17
N PHE A 394 -3.56 20.79 -5.67
CA PHE A 394 -3.66 21.10 -4.25
C PHE A 394 -5.05 21.57 -3.84
N MET A 395 -5.88 22.06 -4.78
CA MET A 395 -7.22 22.58 -4.44
C MET A 395 -8.10 21.54 -3.78
N THR A 396 -7.93 20.26 -4.10
CA THR A 396 -8.70 19.18 -3.49
C THR A 396 -8.39 19.00 -2.01
N PHE A 397 -7.17 19.32 -1.54
CA PHE A 397 -6.85 19.37 -0.10
C PHE A 397 -7.57 20.53 0.60
N VAL A 398 -7.73 21.67 -0.08
CA VAL A 398 -8.49 22.82 0.45
C VAL A 398 -9.98 22.47 0.61
N VAL A 399 -10.55 21.77 -0.39
CA VAL A 399 -11.93 21.27 -0.30
C VAL A 399 -12.07 20.21 0.80
N ALA A 400 -11.12 19.26 0.89
CA ALA A 400 -11.12 18.23 1.92
C ALA A 400 -11.05 18.82 3.35
N ALA A 401 -10.19 19.82 3.55
CA ALA A 401 -10.10 20.56 4.81
C ALA A 401 -11.45 21.22 5.16
N GLY A 402 -12.10 21.88 4.21
CA GLY A 402 -13.42 22.46 4.44
C GLY A 402 -14.49 21.43 4.79
N ALA A 403 -14.41 20.22 4.22
CA ALA A 403 -15.37 19.15 4.48
C ALA A 403 -15.10 18.38 5.79
N GLY A 404 -13.85 18.26 6.20
CA GLY A 404 -13.41 17.40 7.29
C GLY A 404 -13.13 18.11 8.62
N MET A 405 -12.71 19.38 8.61
CA MET A 405 -12.40 20.11 9.84
C MET A 405 -13.67 20.40 10.65
N GLU A 406 -13.65 20.02 11.93
CA GLU A 406 -14.70 20.35 12.90
C GLU A 406 -14.10 21.13 14.08
N ASP A 407 -14.89 21.98 14.74
CA ASP A 407 -14.40 22.83 15.85
C ASP A 407 -13.73 22.04 16.98
N LYS A 408 -14.25 20.84 17.26
CA LYS A 408 -13.72 19.96 18.30
C LYS A 408 -12.58 19.06 17.83
N GLU A 409 -12.59 18.66 16.56
CA GLU A 409 -11.62 17.74 15.96
C GLU A 409 -11.14 18.26 14.59
N PRO A 410 -10.37 19.36 14.57
CA PRO A 410 -9.99 20.00 13.32
C PRO A 410 -8.90 19.23 12.56
N GLY A 411 -8.11 18.43 13.25
CA GLY A 411 -6.98 17.74 12.64
C GLY A 411 -7.37 16.44 11.95
N ALA A 412 -6.73 16.18 10.83
CA ALA A 412 -6.79 14.92 10.11
C ALA A 412 -5.74 13.94 10.64
N LYS A 413 -6.03 12.65 10.50
CA LYS A 413 -5.02 11.59 10.66
C LYS A 413 -4.33 11.37 9.32
N PRO A 414 -2.98 11.34 9.26
CA PRO A 414 -2.28 10.77 8.11
C PRO A 414 -2.72 9.32 7.93
N PHE A 415 -3.18 8.96 6.74
CA PHE A 415 -3.75 7.62 6.48
C PHE A 415 -2.74 6.73 5.76
N PHE A 416 -2.30 7.16 4.59
CA PHE A 416 -1.31 6.49 3.77
C PHE A 416 -0.45 7.53 3.05
N GLY A 417 0.81 7.24 2.79
CA GLY A 417 1.71 8.20 2.18
C GLY A 417 2.94 7.55 1.58
N GLY A 418 3.69 8.36 0.83
CA GLY A 418 4.91 7.91 0.20
C GLY A 418 5.47 8.96 -0.73
N TRP A 419 6.72 8.74 -1.14
CA TRP A 419 7.39 9.58 -2.11
C TRP A 419 7.73 8.76 -3.34
N ALA A 420 7.36 9.25 -4.52
CA ALA A 420 7.85 8.73 -5.79
C ALA A 420 8.52 9.83 -6.61
N MET A 421 9.28 9.43 -7.63
CA MET A 421 9.96 10.36 -8.54
C MET A 421 10.80 11.41 -7.78
N ARG A 422 11.32 11.03 -6.60
CA ARG A 422 12.13 11.81 -5.66
C ARG A 422 11.45 12.99 -4.93
N HIS A 423 10.41 13.59 -5.50
CA HIS A 423 9.85 14.86 -5.02
C HIS A 423 8.30 14.91 -5.06
N MET A 424 7.64 13.86 -5.56
CA MET A 424 6.18 13.77 -5.57
C MET A 424 5.69 13.02 -4.33
N SER A 425 4.87 13.69 -3.53
CA SER A 425 4.27 13.15 -2.33
C SER A 425 2.86 12.64 -2.63
N PHE A 426 2.60 11.41 -2.18
CA PHE A 426 1.32 10.72 -2.25
C PHE A 426 0.65 10.68 -0.87
N ALA A 427 0.84 11.73 -0.07
CA ALA A 427 0.23 11.82 1.26
C ALA A 427 -1.30 11.87 1.18
N ASN A 428 -1.96 11.12 2.05
CA ASN A 428 -3.41 11.05 2.21
C ASN A 428 -3.75 11.37 3.67
N TYR A 429 -4.81 12.13 3.87
CA TYR A 429 -5.32 12.49 5.19
C TYR A 429 -6.79 12.14 5.29
N VAL A 430 -7.23 11.82 6.50
CA VAL A 430 -8.61 11.43 6.76
C VAL A 430 -9.14 12.12 8.02
N TRP A 431 -10.39 12.58 7.94
CA TRP A 431 -11.17 13.09 9.06
C TRP A 431 -12.31 12.10 9.37
N GLY A 432 -12.78 12.10 10.62
CA GLY A 432 -13.99 11.34 10.99
C GLY A 432 -13.83 9.81 11.00
N MET A 433 -12.60 9.28 11.01
CA MET A 433 -12.37 7.83 11.20
C MET A 433 -12.76 7.43 12.63
N GLN A 434 -13.91 6.75 12.77
CA GLN A 434 -14.24 6.00 13.97
C GLN A 434 -13.29 4.79 14.08
N GLN A 435 -12.75 4.56 15.28
CA GLN A 435 -11.84 3.44 15.57
C GLN A 435 -12.56 2.09 15.57
#